data_AF-U1ZWM1-F1
#
_entry.id   AF-U1ZWM1-F1
#
_cell.length_a   1.000
_cell.length_b   1.000
_cell.length_c   1.000
_cell.angle_alpha   90.00
_cell.angle_beta   90.00
_cell.angle_gamma   90.00
#
_symmetry.space_group_name_H-M   'P 1'
#
loop_
_entity.id
_entity.type
_entity.pdbx_description
1 polymer ?
#
loop_
_entity_poly.entity_id
_entity_poly.type
_entity_poly.pdbx_seq_one_letter_code
_entity_poly.pdbx_strand_id
1 'polypeptide(L)' 'MHDTALLDLFTTDIGTAEQLLELIDAEFQALTERDLPRLDSLLSDKQPLLALLQQHGGERSRLLLAAGLSADRDGLGALA' A
#
# COMPACT_ATOMS: atom_id res chain seq x y z
N MET A 1 18.86 10.39 6.32
CA MET A 1 17.48 10.94 6.44
C MET A 1 16.53 10.29 5.44
N HIS A 2 16.91 10.12 4.17
CA HIS A 2 16.11 9.36 3.19
C HIS A 2 15.80 7.92 3.64
N ASP A 3 16.75 7.24 4.27
CA ASP A 3 16.59 5.85 4.74
C ASP A 3 15.51 5.73 5.83
N THR A 4 15.46 6.68 6.76
CA THR A 4 14.43 6.72 7.82
C THR A 4 13.04 6.98 7.24
N ALA A 5 12.94 7.87 6.24
CA ALA A 5 11.68 8.12 5.54
C ALA A 5 11.22 6.91 4.72
N LEU A 6 12.13 6.22 4.03
CA LEU A 6 11.82 4.98 3.32
C LEU A 6 11.33 3.88 4.26
N LEU A 7 11.99 3.72 5.42
CA LEU A 7 11.58 2.72 6.42
C LEU A 7 10.17 3.01 6.98
N ASP A 8 9.86 4.27 7.25
CA ASP A 8 8.53 4.69 7.73
C ASP A 8 7.44 4.45 6.68
N LEU A 9 7.72 4.79 5.41
CA LEU A 9 6.83 4.49 4.27
C LEU A 9 6.59 2.99 4.12
N PHE A 10 7.63 2.15 4.19
CA PHE A 10 7.45 0.70 4.11
C PHE A 10 6.67 0.14 5.28
N THR A 11 6.94 0.62 6.50
CA THR A 11 6.22 0.18 7.70
C THR A 11 4.74 0.53 7.62
N THR A 12 4.42 1.75 7.14
CA THR A 12 3.04 2.19 6.94
C THR A 12 2.35 1.42 5.82
N ASP A 13 3.05 1.14 4.71
CA ASP A 13 2.53 0.32 3.61
C ASP A 13 2.20 -1.11 4.04
N ILE A 14 3.03 -1.72 4.88
CA ILE A 14 2.78 -3.06 5.41
C ILE A 14 1.45 -3.07 6.18
N GLY A 15 1.28 -2.14 7.13
CA GLY A 15 0.03 -2.05 7.89
C GLY A 15 -1.19 -1.71 7.01
N THR A 16 -1.01 -0.91 5.96
CA THR A 16 -2.08 -0.60 5.00
C THR A 16 -2.46 -1.83 4.16
N ALA A 17 -1.47 -2.63 3.74
CA ALA A 17 -1.69 -3.86 3.00
C ALA A 17 -2.36 -4.94 3.87
N GLU A 18 -2.02 -5.02 5.16
CA GLU A 18 -2.70 -5.90 6.12
C GLU A 18 -4.19 -5.53 6.27
N GLN A 19 -4.51 -4.25 6.43
CA GLN A 19 -5.91 -3.79 6.45
C GLN A 19 -6.64 -4.11 5.15
N LEU A 20 -5.97 -3.93 4.00
CA LEU A 20 -6.56 -4.25 2.71
C LEU A 20 -6.87 -5.75 2.59
N LEU A 21 -6.00 -6.61 3.13
CA LEU A 21 -6.20 -8.06 3.17
C LEU A 21 -7.44 -8.43 4.00
N GLU A 22 -7.61 -7.83 5.18
CA GLU A 22 -8.80 -8.02 6.02
C GLU A 22 -10.10 -7.64 5.28
N LEU A 23 -10.07 -6.52 4.54
CA LEU A 23 -11.23 -6.09 3.73
C LEU A 23 -11.51 -7.04 2.56
N ILE A 24 -10.48 -7.62 1.96
CA ILE A 24 -10.62 -8.62 0.89
C ILE A 24 -11.24 -9.92 1.44
N ASP A 25 -10.83 -10.36 2.63
CA ASP A 25 -11.43 -11.52 3.30
C ASP A 25 -12.91 -11.28 3.64
N ALA A 26 -13.25 -10.07 4.11
CA ALA A 26 -14.63 -9.68 4.34
C ALA A 26 -15.46 -9.59 3.04
N GLU A 27 -14.86 -9.13 1.93
CA GLU A 27 -15.48 -9.09 0.61
C GLU A 27 -15.78 -10.50 0.10
N PHE A 28 -14.84 -11.43 0.27
CA PHE A 28 -15.04 -12.84 -0.09
C PHE A 28 -16.25 -13.45 0.63
N GLN A 29 -16.44 -13.15 1.92
CA GLN A 29 -17.63 -13.57 2.68
C GLN A 29 -18.91 -12.93 2.12
N ALA A 30 -18.91 -11.61 1.92
CA ALA A 30 -20.08 -10.88 1.41
C ALA A 30 -20.50 -11.34 0.01
N LEU A 31 -19.55 -11.70 -0.85
CA LEU A 31 -19.81 -12.31 -2.17
C LEU A 31 -20.50 -13.66 -2.04
N THR A 32 -20.06 -14.49 -1.09
CA THR A 32 -20.64 -15.81 -0.80
C THR A 32 -22.09 -15.68 -0.33
N GLU A 33 -22.37 -14.66 0.50
CA GLU A 33 -23.69 -14.34 1.03
C GLU A 33 -24.58 -13.57 0.04
N ARG A 34 -24.00 -13.07 -1.07
CA ARG A 34 -24.63 -12.18 -2.07
C ARG A 34 -25.14 -10.87 -1.44
N ASP A 35 -24.44 -10.38 -0.42
CA ASP A 35 -24.75 -9.17 0.33
C ASP A 35 -24.24 -7.91 -0.41
N LEU A 36 -25.02 -7.45 -1.39
CA LEU A 36 -24.66 -6.28 -2.22
C LEU A 36 -24.45 -4.99 -1.40
N PRO A 37 -25.28 -4.64 -0.39
CA PRO A 37 -25.02 -3.48 0.46
C PRO A 37 -23.68 -3.52 1.18
N ARG A 38 -23.28 -4.69 1.71
CA ARG A 38 -21.99 -4.86 2.37
C ARG A 38 -20.83 -4.72 1.39
N LEU A 39 -20.97 -5.21 0.16
CA LEU A 39 -19.95 -5.06 -0.89
C LEU A 39 -19.69 -3.60 -1.25
N ASP A 40 -20.74 -2.77 -1.32
CA ASP A 40 -20.59 -1.33 -1.60
C ASP A 40 -19.83 -0.59 -0.49
N SER A 41 -20.09 -0.95 0.77
CA SER A 41 -19.37 -0.42 1.93
C SER A 41 -17.89 -0.85 1.90
N LEU A 42 -17.62 -2.14 1.67
CA LEU A 42 -16.26 -2.67 1.57
C LEU A 42 -15.47 -2.05 0.42
N LEU A 43 -16.12 -1.77 -0.71
CA LEU A 43 -15.48 -1.06 -1.82
C LEU A 43 -15.12 0.37 -1.44
N SER A 44 -15.98 1.06 -0.69
CA SER A 44 -15.73 2.41 -0.18
C SER A 44 -14.56 2.44 0.80
N ASP A 45 -14.44 1.44 1.66
CA ASP A 45 -13.37 1.32 2.65
C ASP A 45 -12.01 0.99 2.02
N LYS A 46 -11.98 0.20 0.94
CA LYS A 46 -10.74 -0.14 0.22
C LYS A 46 -10.13 1.04 -0.55
N GLN A 47 -10.96 1.93 -1.09
CA GLN A 47 -10.51 3.06 -1.94
C GLN A 47 -9.44 3.96 -1.29
N PRO A 48 -9.60 4.45 -0.05
CA PRO A 48 -8.58 5.29 0.58
C PRO A 48 -7.27 4.54 0.83
N LEU A 49 -7.32 3.25 1.18
CA LEU A 49 -6.12 2.44 1.40
C LEU A 49 -5.33 2.24 0.09
N LEU A 50 -6.02 1.98 -1.02
CA LEU A 50 -5.40 1.89 -2.35
C LEU A 50 -4.77 3.22 -2.78
N ALA A 51 -5.45 4.34 -2.54
CA ALA A 51 -4.93 5.66 -2.85
C ALA A 51 -3.66 5.97 -2.04
N LEU A 52 -3.63 5.58 -0.76
CA LEU A 52 -2.47 5.76 0.12
C LEU A 52 -1.26 4.94 -0.37
N LEU A 53 -1.46 3.65 -0.69
CA LEU A 53 -0.40 2.80 -1.24
C LEU A 53 0.16 3.36 -2.56
N GLN A 54 -0.71 3.89 -3.44
CA GLN A 54 -0.28 4.54 -4.68
C GLN A 54 0.55 5.80 -4.40
N GLN A 55 0.12 6.64 -3.45
CA GLN A 55 0.85 7.84 -3.04
C GLN A 55 2.24 7.47 -2.52
N HIS A 56 2.32 6.53 -1.58
CA HIS A 56 3.58 6.09 -1.00
C HIS A 56 4.51 5.43 -2.03
N GLY A 57 3.96 4.67 -2.99
CA GLY A 57 4.74 4.11 -4.09
C GLY A 57 5.42 5.19 -4.95
N GLY A 58 4.70 6.28 -5.23
CA GLY A 58 5.26 7.46 -5.90
C GLY A 58 6.32 8.16 -5.06
N GLU A 59 6.10 8.29 -3.75
CA GLU A 59 7.05 8.93 -2.83
C GLU A 59 8.35 8.13 -2.68
N ARG A 60 8.27 6.80 -2.49
CA ARG A 60 9.43 5.91 -2.48
C ARG A 60 10.26 6.04 -3.75
N SER A 61 9.59 6.05 -4.91
CA SER A 61 10.26 6.19 -6.19
C SER A 61 11.03 7.52 -6.28
N ARG A 62 10.42 8.62 -5.81
CA ARG A 62 11.08 9.94 -5.78
C ARG A 62 12.27 9.96 -4.82
N LEU A 63 12.16 9.35 -3.64
CA LEU A 63 13.23 9.30 -2.66
C LEU A 63 14.45 8.53 -3.19
N LEU A 64 14.23 7.38 -3.85
CA LEU A 64 15.32 6.61 -4.49
C LEU A 64 16.01 7.42 -5.59
N LEU A 65 15.23 8.05 -6.47
CA LEU A 65 15.78 8.90 -7.54
C LEU A 65 16.54 10.11 -6.99
N ALA A 66 16.06 10.73 -5.90
CA ALA A 66 16.74 11.84 -5.25
C ALA A 66 18.07 11.43 -4.61
N ALA A 67 18.21 10.16 -4.21
CA ALA A 67 19.46 9.57 -3.75
C ALA A 67 20.40 9.13 -4.90
N GLY A 68 20.00 9.32 -6.17
CA GLY A 68 20.77 8.90 -7.35
C GLY A 68 20.65 7.40 -7.66
N LEU A 69 19.64 6.74 -7.13
CA LEU A 69 19.39 5.31 -7.26
C LEU A 69 18.26 5.04 -8.25
N SER A 70 18.19 3.82 -8.80
CA SER A 70 17.03 3.39 -9.60
C SER A 70 15.78 3.26 -8.72
N ALA A 71 14.60 3.57 -9.27
CA ALA A 71 13.32 3.49 -8.57
C ALA A 71 12.75 2.05 -8.55
N ASP A 72 13.60 1.08 -8.23
CA ASP A 72 13.27 -0.34 -8.25
C ASP A 72 13.96 -1.07 -7.11
N ARG A 73 13.82 -2.40 -7.10
CA ARG A 73 14.41 -3.26 -6.08
C ARG A 73 15.94 -3.20 -6.08
N ASP A 74 16.56 -3.02 -7.24
CA ASP A 74 18.02 -2.95 -7.35
C ASP A 74 18.54 -1.65 -6.73
N GLY A 75 17.85 -0.53 -6.98
CA GLY A 75 18.18 0.75 -6.37
C GLY A 75 17.93 0.76 -4.87
N LEU A 76 16.87 0.12 -4.39
CA LEU A 76 16.67 -0.10 -2.97
C LEU A 76 17.78 -0.96 -2.35
N GLY A 77 18.23 -2.01 -3.05
CA GLY A 77 19.31 -2.88 -2.60
C GLY A 77 20.66 -2.16 -2.47
N ALA A 78 20.88 -1.11 -3.27
CA ALA A 78 22.09 -0.29 -3.20
C ALA A 78 22.16 0.66 -1.98
N LEU A 79 21.07 0.78 -1.19
CA LEU A 79 21.08 1.48 0.11
C LEU A 79 21.61 0.63 1.27
N ALA A 80 21.68 -0.71 1.09
CA ALA A 80 22.03 -1.67 2.14
C ALA A 80 23.54 -1.93 2.26
#